data_AF-A0A7K3Y6B3-F1
#
_entry.id   AF-A0A7K3Y6B3-F1
#
_cell.length_a   1.000
_cell.length_b   1.000
_cell.length_c   1.000
_cell.angle_alpha   90.00
_cell.angle_beta   90.00
_cell.angle_gamma   90.00
#
_symmetry.space_group_name_H-M   'P 1'
#
loop_
_entity.id
_entity.type
_entity.pdbx_description
1 polymer ?
#
loop_
_entity_poly.entity_id
_entity_poly.type
_entity_poly.pdbx_seq_one_letter_code
_entity_poly.pdbx_strand_id
1 'polypeptide(L)' 'ITLRENTEWVETVEAGWNVLVGARRGEIVDAIKHFLPEGQQEVVFGEGNASALIREALTGFLGG' A
#
# COMPACT_ATOMS: atom_id res chain seq x y z
N ILE A 1 -8.17 2.69 -4.84
CA ILE A 1 -8.75 3.96 -5.36
C ILE A 1 -8.39 5.07 -4.38
N THR A 2 -7.67 6.09 -4.85
CA THR A 2 -7.18 7.22 -4.05
C THR A 2 -7.65 8.53 -4.67
N LEU A 3 -8.34 9.37 -3.89
CA LEU A 3 -8.90 10.66 -4.33
C LEU A 3 -7.86 11.79 -4.18
N ARG A 4 -6.63 11.53 -4.63
CA ARG A 4 -5.51 12.48 -4.64
C ARG A 4 -4.81 12.39 -6.00
N GLU A 5 -4.10 13.45 -6.35
CA GLU A 5 -3.28 13.51 -7.57
C GLU A 5 -1.94 12.78 -7.40
N ASN A 6 -1.51 12.52 -6.16
CA ASN A 6 -0.26 11.84 -5.84
C ASN A 6 -0.42 10.91 -4.62
N THR A 7 0.55 10.01 -4.45
CA THR A 7 0.67 9.10 -3.31
C THR A 7 2.15 8.85 -3.01
N GLU A 8 2.50 8.73 -1.75
CA GLU A 8 3.80 8.25 -1.29
C GLU A 8 3.92 6.72 -1.41
N TRP A 9 2.78 6.02 -1.50
CA TRP A 9 2.66 4.57 -1.61
C TRP A 9 2.68 4.10 -3.07
N VAL A 10 3.75 4.42 -3.80
CA VAL A 10 3.86 4.19 -5.25
C VAL A 10 3.79 2.70 -5.58
N GLU A 11 4.39 1.86 -4.75
CA GLU A 11 4.37 0.39 -4.90
C GLU A 11 2.95 -0.19 -4.95
N THR A 12 1.98 0.43 -4.28
CA THR A 12 0.57 -0.03 -4.33
C THR A 12 -0.06 0.22 -5.69
N VAL A 13 0.36 1.29 -6.38
CA VAL A 13 -0.10 1.63 -7.74
C VAL A 13 0.60 0.74 -8.76
N GLU A 14 1.91 0.56 -8.61
CA GLU A 14 2.71 -0.31 -9.48
C GLU A 14 2.25 -1.77 -9.40
N ALA A 15 1.85 -2.24 -8.22
CA ALA A 15 1.28 -3.58 -8.03
C ALA A 15 -0.17 -3.71 -8.54
N GLY A 16 -0.80 -2.64 -9.03
CA GLY A 16 -2.20 -2.65 -9.51
C GLY A 16 -3.25 -2.71 -8.39
N TRP A 17 -2.85 -2.62 -7.13
CA TRP A 17 -3.75 -2.65 -5.96
C TRP A 17 -4.28 -1.26 -5.57
N ASN A 18 -3.77 -0.20 -6.18
CA ASN A 18 -4.25 1.16 -6.03
C ASN A 18 -4.31 1.90 -7.37
N VAL A 19 -5.18 2.90 -7.46
CA VAL A 19 -5.34 3.78 -8.61
C VAL A 19 -5.66 5.18 -8.11
N LEU A 20 -5.05 6.20 -8.69
CA LEU A 20 -5.26 7.61 -8.34
C LEU A 20 -6.27 8.21 -9.32
N VAL A 21 -7.34 8.80 -8.79
CA VAL A 21 -8.46 9.33 -9.61
C VAL A 21 -8.70 10.82 -9.40
N GLY A 22 -7.93 11.45 -8.50
CA GLY A 22 -8.15 12.84 -8.11
C GLY A 22 -9.55 13.09 -7.55
N ALA A 23 -10.11 14.27 -7.81
CA ALA A 23 -11.43 14.68 -7.30
C ALA A 23 -12.53 14.76 -8.37
N ARG A 24 -12.28 14.25 -9.58
CA ARG A 24 -13.26 14.31 -10.67
C ARG A 24 -14.35 13.25 -10.46
N ARG A 25 -15.59 13.69 -10.29
CA ARG A 25 -16.75 12.80 -10.07
C ARG A 25 -16.84 11.66 -11.08
N GLY A 26 -16.59 11.94 -12.37
CA GLY A 26 -16.63 10.93 -13.43
C GLY A 26 -15.64 9.80 -13.18
N GLU A 27 -14.36 10.13 -12.94
CA GLU A 27 -13.27 9.19 -12.66
C GLU A 27 -13.53 8.39 -11.38
N ILE A 28 -14.03 9.05 -10.33
CA ILE A 28 -14.37 8.37 -9.07
C ILE A 28 -15.45 7.32 -9.29
N VAL A 29 -16.53 7.69 -9.99
CA VAL A 29 -17.65 6.77 -10.27
C VAL A 29 -17.19 5.61 -11.17
N ASP A 30 -16.36 5.90 -12.18
CA ASP A 30 -15.82 4.90 -13.07
C ASP A 30 -14.93 3.89 -12.33
N ALA A 31 -13.98 4.38 -11.53
CA ALA A 31 -13.10 3.53 -10.74
C ALA A 31 -13.87 2.68 -9.72
N ILE A 32 -14.89 3.21 -9.06
CA ILE A 32 -15.72 2.42 -8.13
C ILE A 32 -16.39 1.23 -8.85
N LYS A 33 -16.80 1.42 -10.11
CA LYS A 33 -17.51 0.38 -10.87
C LYS A 33 -16.57 -0.66 -11.47
N HIS A 34 -15.36 -0.26 -11.87
CA HIS A 34 -14.51 -1.05 -12.74
C HIS A 34 -13.15 -1.42 -12.14
N PHE A 35 -12.70 -0.75 -11.08
CA PHE A 35 -11.42 -1.06 -10.46
C PHE A 35 -11.50 -2.37 -9.68
N LEU A 36 -10.98 -3.43 -10.30
CA LEU A 36 -10.90 -4.78 -9.77
C LEU A 36 -9.43 -5.20 -9.86
N PRO A 37 -8.63 -5.04 -8.79
CA PRO A 37 -7.27 -5.53 -8.76
C PRO A 37 -7.23 -7.03 -9.10
N GLU A 38 -6.37 -7.40 -10.05
CA GLU A 38 -6.19 -8.79 -10.45
C GLU A 38 -4.94 -9.38 -9.76
N GLY A 39 -4.96 -10.69 -9.53
CA GLY A 39 -3.84 -11.41 -8.91
C GLY A 39 -3.84 -11.37 -7.38
N GLN A 40 -2.74 -11.81 -6.78
CA GLN A 40 -2.54 -11.82 -5.33
C GLN A 40 -1.96 -10.48 -4.87
N GLN A 41 -2.40 -10.00 -3.71
CA GLN A 41 -1.79 -8.83 -3.09
C GLN A 41 -0.40 -9.18 -2.56
N GLU A 42 0.61 -8.50 -3.10
CA GLU A 42 1.97 -8.63 -2.60
C GLU A 42 2.10 -8.03 -1.19
N VAL A 43 2.97 -8.64 -0.39
CA VAL A 43 3.21 -8.23 1.00
C VAL A 43 4.28 -7.12 1.05
N VAL A 44 4.04 -6.04 0.31
CA VAL A 44 5.01 -4.94 0.12
C VAL A 44 5.37 -4.18 1.41
N PHE A 45 4.54 -4.31 2.45
CA PHE A 45 4.76 -3.69 3.78
C PHE A 45 5.12 -4.68 4.89
N GLY A 46 5.41 -5.93 4.54
CA GLY A 46 5.78 -6.99 5.48
C GLY A 46 4.59 -7.73 6.10
N GLU A 47 4.90 -8.80 6.83
CA GLU A 47 3.94 -9.84 7.22
C GLU A 47 3.25 -9.58 8.57
N GLY A 48 3.27 -8.34 9.05
CA GLY A 48 2.68 -7.97 10.34
C GLY A 48 3.53 -8.35 11.57
N ASN A 49 4.77 -8.82 11.38
CA ASN A 49 5.70 -9.21 12.44
C ASN A 49 6.74 -8.12 12.80
N ALA A 50 6.56 -6.89 12.29
CA ALA A 50 7.54 -5.80 12.46
C ALA A 50 7.92 -5.53 13.92
N SER A 51 6.97 -5.62 14.85
CA SER A 51 7.24 -5.39 16.28
C SER A 51 8.22 -6.42 16.87
N ALA A 52 8.14 -7.68 16.46
CA ALA A 52 9.04 -8.72 16.90
C ALA A 52 10.46 -8.51 16.36
N LEU A 53 10.57 -8.16 15.08
CA LEU A 53 11.85 -7.87 14.42
C LEU A 53 12.53 -6.63 15.02
N ILE A 54 11.76 -5.56 15.29
CA ILE A 54 12.28 -4.36 15.94
C ILE A 54 12.77 -4.67 17.35
N ARG A 55 12.02 -5.45 18.14
CA ARG A 55 12.45 -5.89 19.47
C ARG A 55 13.78 -6.63 19.39
N GLU A 56 13.89 -7.60 18.49
CA GLU A 56 15.11 -8.38 18.30
C GLU A 56 16.31 -7.50 17.94
N ALA A 57 16.15 -6.58 16.99
CA ALA A 57 17.19 -5.64 16.59
C ALA A 57 17.66 -4.75 17.74
N LEU A 58 16.74 -4.22 18.55
CA LEU A 58 17.08 -3.40 19.72
C LEU A 58 17.79 -4.23 20.80
N THR A 59 17.32 -5.44 21.09
CA THR A 59 17.99 -6.31 22.07
C THR A 59 19.38 -6.74 21.62
N GLY A 60 19.57 -6.97 20.32
CA GLY A 60 20.88 -7.29 19.74
C GLY A 60 21.84 -6.09 19.80
N PHE A 61 21.34 -4.87 19.56
CA PHE A 61 22.15 -3.65 19.66
C PHE A 61 22.55 -3.30 21.10
N LEU A 62 21.65 -3.50 22.06
CA LEU A 62 21.89 -3.15 23.47
C LEU A 62 22.61 -4.25 24.28
N GLY A 63 22.56 -5.50 23.80
CA GLY A 63 23.19 -6.65 24.45
C GLY A 63 24.60 -6.99 23.92
N GLY A 64 25.13 -6.19 23.00
CA GLY A 64 26.48 -6.31 22.44
C GLY A 64 27.50 -5.40 23.13
#